data_AF-A0A9W7HHK2-F1
#
_entry.id   AF-A0A9W7HHK2-F1
#
_cell.length_a   1.000
_cell.length_b   1.000
_cell.length_c   1.000
_cell.angle_alpha   90.00
_cell.angle_beta   90.00
_cell.angle_gamma   90.00
#
_symmetry.space_group_name_H-M   'P 1'
#
loop_
_entity.id
_entity.type
_entity.pdbx_description
1 polymer ?
#
loop_
_entity_poly.entity_id
_entity_poly.type
_entity_poly.pdbx_seq_one_letter_code
_entity_poly.pdbx_strand_id
1 'polypeptide(L)'
;MARRYWNINLEEMLEAGVHFGHGTRKWNPRMAPYISAKRKGIHITNLTRTARFLSEACDLLFDAASKGKQFLIVGTKNKAADSVARAAIKARCHYVNKKWLGGMLTNWPTTETRLHKFRDLRTEQKTGGLNRLPKRDAAMLKRQLSRLQTYLGGIKYMTRLPDIVIIVDQQEEYTALRECITLGIPTICLIDTNCDPDLADISIPANDDAIASIRLILNKLVVAICSALIAVRNPQTIPTAGQNFFEYVLEFIRDVSKTQIGEEYGPWVPFIGTMFLFIFVSNWSGALLPWKIIQLPHGELAAPTNDINTTVALALLTSVAYFYAGLSKKGLGYFSKYIQPTPILLPINILEDFTKPLSLSFRLFGNILADELVVVVLVSLVPSVVPIPVMFLGLFTSGIQALIFATLAAAYIGESMEGHH
;
A
#
# COMPACT_ATOMS: atom_id res chain seq x y z
N MET A 1 5.41 4.38 13.34
CA MET A 1 5.23 5.21 12.14
C MET A 1 6.48 5.09 11.29
N ALA A 2 6.39 4.57 10.07
CA ALA A 2 7.53 4.58 9.16
C ALA A 2 7.86 6.04 8.81
N ARG A 3 9.11 6.48 9.02
CA ARG A 3 9.55 7.82 8.58
C ARG A 3 9.52 7.87 7.06
N ARG A 4 8.65 8.71 6.50
CA ARG A 4 8.59 8.95 5.06
C ARG A 4 9.49 10.12 4.71
N TYR A 5 10.18 10.03 3.58
CA TYR A 5 11.06 11.10 3.12
C TYR A 5 10.28 12.05 2.21
N TRP A 6 10.13 13.29 2.66
CA TRP A 6 9.59 14.38 1.86
C TRP A 6 10.75 15.16 1.22
N ASN A 7 10.65 15.46 -0.07
CA ASN A 7 11.65 16.29 -0.76
C ASN A 7 11.53 17.75 -0.31
N ILE A 8 12.25 18.12 0.75
CA ILE A 8 12.33 19.47 1.32
C ILE A 8 13.80 19.90 1.26
N ASN A 9 14.15 20.75 0.30
CA ASN A 9 15.48 21.35 0.20
C ASN A 9 15.49 22.72 0.90
N LEU A 10 16.50 22.99 1.72
CA LEU A 10 16.67 24.28 2.38
C LEU A 10 16.95 25.40 1.36
N GLU A 11 17.63 25.09 0.26
CA GLU A 11 17.92 26.07 -0.81
C GLU A 11 16.62 26.59 -1.44
N GLU A 12 15.68 25.68 -1.76
CA GLU A 12 14.37 26.02 -2.31
C GLU A 12 13.57 26.93 -1.35
N MET A 13 13.67 26.69 -0.04
CA MET A 13 13.02 27.53 0.98
C MET A 13 13.69 28.89 1.12
N LEU A 14 15.01 28.96 0.93
CA LEU A 14 15.76 30.21 0.93
C LEU A 14 15.37 31.07 -0.28
N GLU A 15 15.37 30.49 -1.48
CA GLU A 15 14.98 31.14 -2.74
C GLU A 15 13.53 31.64 -2.72
N ALA A 16 12.61 30.85 -2.14
CA ALA A 16 11.21 31.24 -1.99
C ALA A 16 10.97 32.30 -0.91
N GLY A 17 12.00 32.66 -0.12
CA GLY A 17 11.92 33.70 0.91
C GLY A 17 11.15 33.28 2.17
N VAL A 18 11.14 31.98 2.49
CA VAL A 18 10.43 31.43 3.68
C VAL A 18 11.03 31.94 5.00
N HIS A 19 12.33 32.23 4.99
CA HIS A 19 13.11 32.62 6.17
C HIS A 19 12.86 34.04 6.66
N PHE A 20 12.21 34.90 5.85
CA PHE A 20 11.94 36.28 6.25
C PHE A 20 10.71 36.33 7.14
N GLY A 21 10.84 36.91 8.33
CA GLY A 21 9.71 37.26 9.18
C GLY A 21 9.38 38.75 9.13
N HIS A 22 8.64 39.20 10.13
CA HIS A 22 8.26 40.59 10.32
C HIS A 22 9.34 41.43 11.01
N GLY A 23 9.11 42.75 11.03
CA GLY A 23 9.95 43.70 11.73
C GLY A 23 9.92 43.52 13.25
N THR A 24 11.03 43.86 13.91
CA THR A 24 11.26 43.57 15.34
C THR A 24 10.34 44.28 16.35
N ARG A 25 9.46 45.17 15.89
CA ARG A 25 8.44 45.81 16.74
C ARG A 25 7.12 45.04 16.77
N LYS A 26 6.90 44.13 15.82
CA LYS A 26 5.63 43.39 15.64
C LYS A 26 5.71 41.92 16.07
N TRP A 27 6.87 41.47 16.56
CA TRP A 27 7.08 40.07 16.89
C TRP A 27 6.40 39.66 18.20
N ASN A 28 6.01 38.39 18.29
CA ASN A 28 5.52 37.78 19.51
C ASN A 28 6.69 37.11 20.27
N PRO A 29 6.92 37.42 21.57
CA PRO A 29 7.98 36.80 22.36
C PRO A 29 7.97 35.27 22.37
N ARG A 30 6.80 34.63 22.25
CA ARG A 30 6.68 33.16 22.18
C ARG A 30 7.31 32.56 20.93
N MET A 31 7.50 33.36 19.88
CA MET A 31 8.21 32.92 18.67
C MET A 31 9.72 32.87 18.81
N ALA A 32 10.29 33.29 19.96
CA ALA A 32 11.74 33.29 20.19
C ALA A 32 12.45 31.96 19.83
N PRO A 33 11.92 30.77 20.15
CA PRO A 33 12.57 29.50 19.81
C PRO A 33 12.66 29.23 18.30
N TYR A 34 11.80 29.86 17.50
CA TYR A 34 11.70 29.65 16.04
C TYR A 34 12.48 30.70 15.24
N ILE A 35 12.96 31.75 15.89
CA ILE A 35 13.75 32.83 15.29
C ILE A 35 15.24 32.49 15.42
N SER A 36 15.97 32.59 14.30
CA SER A 36 17.41 32.31 14.24
C SER A 36 18.27 33.55 14.44
N ALA A 37 17.91 34.66 13.78
CA ALA A 37 18.69 35.89 13.79
C ALA A 37 17.83 37.13 13.56
N LYS A 38 18.43 38.30 13.76
CA LYS A 38 17.84 39.61 13.42
C LYS A 38 18.82 40.35 12.51
N ARG A 39 18.38 40.79 11.33
CA ARG A 39 19.21 41.56 10.39
C ARG A 39 18.41 42.72 9.81
N LYS A 40 19.00 43.93 9.80
CA LYS A 40 18.35 45.15 9.29
C LYS A 40 16.94 45.41 9.85
N GLY A 41 16.70 45.04 11.11
CA GLY A 41 15.40 45.23 11.78
C GLY A 41 14.32 44.20 11.45
N ILE A 42 14.64 43.17 10.66
CA ILE A 42 13.75 42.04 10.30
C ILE A 42 14.22 40.78 11.04
N HIS A 43 13.27 39.99 11.54
CA HIS A 43 13.55 38.67 12.10
C HIS A 43 13.74 37.62 11.01
N ILE A 44 14.70 36.73 11.21
CA ILE A 44 14.97 35.59 10.33
C ILE A 44 14.51 34.33 11.08
N THR A 45 13.65 33.54 10.46
CA THR A 45 13.16 32.27 11.03
C THR A 45 14.17 31.14 10.79
N ASN A 46 14.15 30.13 11.65
CA ASN A 46 15.02 28.96 11.52
C ASN A 46 14.43 27.96 10.52
N LEU A 47 15.00 27.91 9.31
CA LEU A 47 14.57 27.01 8.24
C LEU A 47 14.67 25.53 8.60
N THR A 48 15.65 25.12 9.42
CA THR A 48 15.78 23.73 9.86
C THR A 48 14.59 23.32 10.72
N ARG A 49 14.12 24.22 11.61
CA ARG A 49 12.89 23.97 12.37
C ARG A 49 11.68 23.94 11.44
N THR A 50 11.59 24.86 10.49
CA THR A 50 10.51 24.87 9.50
C THR A 50 10.44 23.56 8.71
N ALA A 51 11.57 23.05 8.23
CA ALA A 51 11.64 21.80 7.49
C ALA A 51 11.16 20.61 8.34
N ARG A 52 11.50 20.58 9.63
CA ARG A 52 11.03 19.55 10.56
C ARG A 52 9.51 19.60 10.74
N PHE A 53 8.94 20.75 11.09
CA PHE A 53 7.49 20.89 11.28
C PHE A 53 6.71 20.66 9.97
N LEU A 54 7.28 21.06 8.84
CA LEU A 54 6.71 20.78 7.53
C LEU A 54 6.68 19.28 7.23
N SER A 55 7.74 18.55 7.58
CA SER A 55 7.77 17.09 7.46
C SER A 55 6.71 16.43 8.34
N GLU A 56 6.62 16.84 9.61
CA GLU A 56 5.62 16.32 10.57
C GLU A 56 4.18 16.60 10.08
N ALA A 57 3.93 17.80 9.55
CA ALA A 57 2.66 18.16 8.94
C ALA A 57 2.33 17.31 7.70
N CYS A 58 3.30 17.09 6.81
CA CYS A 58 3.13 16.25 5.63
C CYS A 58 2.84 14.78 6.00
N ASP A 59 3.51 14.25 7.02
CA ASP A 59 3.26 12.89 7.53
C ASP A 59 1.82 12.75 8.07
N LEU A 60 1.37 13.72 8.88
CA LEU A 60 0.01 13.74 9.42
C LEU A 60 -1.04 13.88 8.31
N LEU A 61 -0.82 14.76 7.33
CA LEU A 61 -1.71 14.93 6.19
C LEU A 61 -1.78 13.67 5.32
N PHE A 62 -0.65 13.02 5.08
CA PHE A 62 -0.61 11.76 4.31
C PHE A 62 -1.43 10.68 5.02
N ASP A 63 -1.19 10.45 6.31
CA ASP A 63 -1.91 9.43 7.07
C ASP A 63 -3.42 9.73 7.19
N ALA A 64 -3.78 11.00 7.33
CA ALA A 64 -5.18 11.42 7.32
C ALA A 64 -5.85 11.21 5.96
N ALA A 65 -5.15 11.56 4.88
CA ALA A 65 -5.65 11.43 3.52
C ALA A 65 -5.79 9.95 3.15
N SER A 66 -4.87 9.10 3.61
CA SER A 66 -4.98 7.65 3.43
C SER A 66 -6.20 7.03 4.13
N LYS A 67 -6.70 7.67 5.19
CA LYS A 67 -7.92 7.26 5.90
C LYS A 67 -9.19 7.88 5.29
N GLY A 68 -9.10 8.64 4.19
CA GLY A 68 -10.24 9.28 3.55
C GLY A 68 -10.83 10.47 4.34
N LYS A 69 -10.05 11.09 5.21
CA LYS A 69 -10.45 12.29 5.96
C LYS A 69 -10.64 13.51 5.04
N GLN A 70 -11.47 14.46 5.48
CA GLN A 70 -11.75 15.69 4.73
C GLN A 70 -10.88 16.85 5.21
N PHE A 71 -10.41 17.65 4.25
CA PHE A 71 -9.49 18.78 4.50
C PHE A 71 -10.12 20.11 4.10
N LEU A 72 -9.87 21.14 4.90
CA LEU A 72 -10.24 22.53 4.61
C LEU A 72 -8.99 23.42 4.62
N ILE A 73 -8.77 24.18 3.56
CA ILE A 73 -7.66 25.15 3.47
C ILE A 73 -8.22 26.58 3.58
N VAL A 74 -7.73 27.35 4.54
CA VAL A 74 -8.21 28.71 4.84
C VAL A 74 -7.07 29.71 4.62
N GLY A 75 -7.36 30.79 3.90
CA GLY A 75 -6.47 31.94 3.80
C GLY A 75 -7.10 33.06 2.99
N THR A 76 -7.54 34.11 3.67
CA THR A 76 -8.27 35.24 3.07
C THR A 76 -7.38 36.42 2.71
N LYS A 77 -6.13 36.45 3.19
CA LYS A 77 -5.13 37.45 2.81
C LYS A 77 -5.01 37.52 1.29
N ASN A 78 -5.03 38.73 0.72
CA ASN A 78 -5.01 38.93 -0.73
C ASN A 78 -3.85 38.19 -1.45
N LYS A 79 -2.68 38.11 -0.79
CA LYS A 79 -1.51 37.41 -1.30
C LYS A 79 -1.64 35.87 -1.28
N ALA A 80 -2.43 35.33 -0.36
CA ALA A 80 -2.64 33.90 -0.16
C ALA A 80 -3.87 33.37 -0.92
N ALA A 81 -4.90 34.20 -1.12
CA ALA A 81 -6.20 33.79 -1.63
C ALA A 81 -6.16 32.98 -2.94
N ASP A 82 -5.34 33.40 -3.90
CA ASP A 82 -5.19 32.71 -5.18
C ASP A 82 -4.42 31.39 -5.05
N SER A 83 -3.37 31.38 -4.22
CA SER A 83 -2.56 30.20 -3.95
C SER A 83 -3.38 29.12 -3.24
N VAL A 84 -4.18 29.51 -2.23
CA VAL A 84 -5.09 28.63 -1.49
C VAL A 84 -6.12 27.99 -2.43
N ALA A 85 -6.77 28.79 -3.28
CA ALA A 85 -7.76 28.27 -4.21
C ALA A 85 -7.16 27.26 -5.20
N ARG A 86 -6.00 27.56 -5.79
CA ARG A 86 -5.31 26.64 -6.73
C ARG A 86 -4.85 25.35 -6.02
N ALA A 87 -4.28 25.48 -4.82
CA ALA A 87 -3.83 24.37 -4.00
C ALA A 87 -4.98 23.41 -3.67
N ALA A 88 -6.11 23.94 -3.22
CA ALA A 88 -7.28 23.14 -2.86
C ALA A 88 -7.91 22.45 -4.08
N ILE A 89 -8.02 23.15 -5.22
CA ILE A 89 -8.53 22.55 -6.47
C ILE A 89 -7.63 21.39 -6.92
N LYS A 90 -6.31 21.55 -6.81
CA LYS A 90 -5.33 20.50 -7.17
C LYS A 90 -5.46 19.28 -6.26
N ALA A 91 -5.65 19.47 -4.95
CA ALA A 91 -5.82 18.40 -3.97
C ALA A 91 -7.27 17.86 -3.88
N ARG A 92 -8.23 18.47 -4.59
CA ARG A 92 -9.67 18.19 -4.47
C ARG A 92 -10.21 18.37 -3.04
N CYS A 93 -9.70 19.37 -2.33
CA CYS A 93 -10.11 19.71 -0.96
C CYS A 93 -11.02 20.94 -0.91
N HIS A 94 -11.63 21.19 0.25
CA HIS A 94 -12.42 22.40 0.48
C HIS A 94 -11.52 23.60 0.77
N TYR A 95 -11.99 24.81 0.47
CA TYR A 95 -11.23 26.02 0.77
C TYR A 95 -12.08 27.25 1.08
N VAL A 96 -11.47 28.22 1.76
CA VAL A 96 -12.00 29.56 1.97
C VAL A 96 -10.90 30.58 1.67
N ASN A 97 -11.11 31.41 0.65
CA ASN A 97 -10.10 32.36 0.16
C ASN A 97 -10.54 33.84 0.14
N LYS A 98 -11.76 34.15 0.57
CA LYS A 98 -12.30 35.52 0.50
C LYS A 98 -12.54 36.14 1.87
N LYS A 99 -13.49 35.61 2.63
CA LYS A 99 -13.74 36.04 4.00
C LYS A 99 -14.26 34.87 4.79
N TRP A 100 -13.68 34.64 5.97
CA TRP A 100 -14.23 33.73 6.95
C TRP A 100 -15.49 34.35 7.58
N LEU A 101 -16.62 33.64 7.51
CA LEU A 101 -17.83 34.04 8.23
C LEU A 101 -17.80 33.35 9.59
N GLY A 102 -17.77 34.11 10.68
CA GLY A 102 -17.81 33.54 12.02
C GLY A 102 -19.04 32.63 12.19
N GLY A 103 -18.84 31.47 12.81
CA GLY A 103 -19.85 30.43 12.95
C GLY A 103 -19.88 29.42 11.80
N MET A 104 -18.93 29.47 10.86
CA MET A 104 -18.88 28.55 9.72
C MET A 104 -18.78 27.09 10.15
N LEU A 105 -17.98 26.79 11.18
CA LEU A 105 -17.79 25.44 11.70
C LEU A 105 -18.64 25.22 12.95
N THR A 106 -18.61 26.16 13.89
CA THR A 106 -19.30 26.02 15.19
C THR A 106 -20.83 26.02 15.05
N ASN A 107 -21.39 26.73 14.07
CA ASN A 107 -22.81 26.72 13.74
C ASN A 107 -23.05 26.04 12.37
N TRP A 108 -22.58 24.80 12.26
CA TRP A 108 -22.70 24.00 11.04
C TRP A 108 -24.13 23.89 10.50
N PRO A 109 -25.20 23.63 11.30
CA PRO A 109 -26.55 23.49 10.77
C PRO A 109 -27.04 24.74 9.99
N THR A 110 -26.66 25.93 10.46
CA THR A 110 -27.00 27.18 9.78
C THR A 110 -26.20 27.34 8.49
N THR A 111 -24.91 26.98 8.51
CA THR A 111 -24.04 27.00 7.34
C THR A 111 -24.50 26.00 6.27
N GLU A 112 -24.89 24.80 6.67
CA GLU A 112 -25.47 23.75 5.82
C GLU A 112 -26.75 24.24 5.14
N THR A 113 -27.66 24.87 5.88
CA THR A 113 -28.89 25.46 5.30
C THR A 113 -28.56 26.51 4.22
N ARG A 114 -27.52 27.34 4.45
CA ARG A 114 -27.05 28.31 3.45
C ARG A 114 -26.41 27.64 2.23
N LEU A 115 -25.72 26.52 2.40
CA LEU A 115 -25.15 25.72 1.32
C LEU A 115 -26.24 25.06 0.47
N HIS A 116 -27.29 24.54 1.10
CA HIS A 116 -28.49 24.05 0.40
C HIS A 116 -29.12 25.14 -0.46
N LYS A 117 -29.43 26.29 0.15
CA LYS A 117 -29.97 27.45 -0.59
C LYS A 117 -29.06 27.89 -1.75
N PHE A 118 -27.74 27.82 -1.56
CA PHE A 118 -26.78 28.13 -2.63
C PHE A 118 -26.85 27.12 -3.79
N ARG A 119 -27.00 25.83 -3.50
CA ARG A 119 -27.18 24.78 -4.52
C ARG A 119 -28.49 24.94 -5.28
N ASP A 120 -29.57 25.30 -4.59
CA ASP A 120 -30.89 25.51 -5.21
C ASP A 120 -30.84 26.69 -6.18
N LEU A 121 -30.34 27.85 -5.72
CA LEU A 121 -30.18 29.04 -6.57
C LEU A 121 -29.27 28.80 -7.78
N ARG A 122 -28.22 27.98 -7.62
CA ARG A 122 -27.33 27.60 -8.71
C ARG A 122 -28.03 26.69 -9.73
N THR A 123 -28.90 25.80 -9.26
CA THR A 123 -29.71 24.93 -10.11
C THR A 123 -30.73 25.75 -10.89
N GLU A 124 -31.45 26.67 -10.23
CA GLU A 124 -32.38 27.60 -10.87
C GLU A 124 -31.71 28.50 -11.92
N GLN A 125 -30.48 28.96 -11.64
CA GLN A 125 -29.71 29.73 -12.62
C GLN A 125 -29.37 28.91 -13.86
N LYS A 126 -29.01 27.63 -13.70
CA LYS A 126 -28.67 26.72 -14.81
C LYS A 126 -29.89 26.33 -15.63
N THR A 127 -31.03 26.12 -15.01
CA THR A 127 -32.28 25.76 -15.69
C THR A 127 -32.99 26.96 -16.33
N GLY A 128 -32.45 28.17 -16.17
CA GLY A 128 -33.03 29.41 -16.69
C GLY A 128 -34.27 29.88 -15.92
N GLY A 129 -34.54 29.32 -14.73
CA GLY A 129 -35.67 29.70 -13.89
C GLY A 129 -35.68 31.18 -13.52
N LEU A 130 -34.48 31.76 -13.32
CA LEU A 130 -34.32 33.19 -13.02
C LEU A 130 -34.84 34.14 -14.12
N ASN A 131 -34.92 33.67 -15.38
CA ASN A 131 -35.40 34.50 -16.49
C ASN A 131 -36.93 34.62 -16.53
N ARG A 132 -37.65 33.75 -15.78
CA ARG A 132 -39.12 33.79 -15.67
C ARG A 132 -39.60 34.78 -14.61
N LEU A 133 -38.69 35.27 -13.77
CA LEU A 133 -39.00 36.18 -12.67
C LEU A 133 -38.98 37.65 -13.14
N PRO A 134 -39.68 38.55 -12.42
CA PRO A 134 -39.55 39.99 -12.64
C PRO A 134 -38.08 40.44 -12.58
N LYS A 135 -37.72 41.43 -13.41
CA LYS A 135 -36.32 41.93 -13.50
C LYS A 135 -35.72 42.31 -12.13
N ARG A 136 -36.54 42.88 -11.24
CA ARG A 136 -36.14 43.23 -9.86
C ARG A 136 -35.74 42.01 -9.06
N ASP A 137 -36.57 40.97 -9.06
CA ASP A 137 -36.36 39.75 -8.27
C ASP A 137 -35.20 38.93 -8.85
N ALA A 138 -35.13 38.82 -10.18
CA ALA A 138 -34.01 38.21 -10.87
C ALA A 138 -32.68 38.90 -10.54
N ALA A 139 -32.66 40.24 -10.47
CA ALA A 139 -31.47 41.00 -10.06
C ALA A 139 -31.10 40.76 -8.59
N MET A 140 -32.09 40.70 -7.70
CA MET A 140 -31.86 40.41 -6.27
C MET A 140 -31.28 39.02 -6.06
N LEU A 141 -31.85 38.00 -6.71
CA LEU A 141 -31.35 36.61 -6.63
C LEU A 141 -29.96 36.46 -7.25
N LYS A 142 -29.68 37.14 -8.37
CA LYS A 142 -28.32 37.18 -8.96
C LYS A 142 -27.30 37.80 -8.00
N ARG A 143 -27.64 38.90 -7.31
CA ARG A 143 -26.78 39.50 -6.27
C ARG A 143 -26.55 38.55 -5.11
N GLN A 144 -27.62 37.89 -4.65
CA GLN A 144 -27.51 36.89 -3.57
C GLN A 144 -26.63 35.71 -3.98
N LEU A 145 -26.81 35.17 -5.19
CA LEU A 145 -26.00 34.09 -5.73
C LEU A 145 -24.53 34.50 -5.85
N SER A 146 -24.24 35.70 -6.35
CA SER A 146 -22.88 36.25 -6.41
C SER A 146 -22.22 36.34 -5.03
N ARG A 147 -22.97 36.81 -4.02
CA ARG A 147 -22.50 36.85 -2.64
C ARG A 147 -22.21 35.45 -2.08
N LEU A 148 -23.13 34.49 -2.29
CA LEU A 148 -22.94 33.11 -1.82
C LEU A 148 -21.78 32.41 -2.54
N GLN A 149 -21.64 32.59 -3.85
CA GLN A 149 -20.54 32.06 -4.65
C GLN A 149 -19.18 32.61 -4.20
N THR A 150 -19.13 33.87 -3.75
CA THR A 150 -17.91 34.52 -3.26
C THR A 150 -17.44 33.94 -1.93
N TYR A 151 -18.35 33.68 -0.99
CA TYR A 151 -17.99 33.22 0.38
C TYR A 151 -18.06 31.70 0.58
N LEU A 152 -19.02 31.02 -0.05
CA LEU A 152 -19.27 29.58 0.13
C LEU A 152 -18.78 28.74 -1.07
N GLY A 153 -18.20 29.38 -2.10
CA GLY A 153 -17.82 28.70 -3.34
C GLY A 153 -16.84 27.53 -3.16
N GLY A 154 -15.91 27.63 -2.19
CA GLY A 154 -14.91 26.60 -1.93
C GLY A 154 -15.36 25.50 -0.95
N ILE A 155 -16.43 25.72 -0.19
CA ILE A 155 -17.04 24.73 0.72
C ILE A 155 -18.35 24.15 0.18
N LYS A 156 -18.72 24.47 -1.07
CA LYS A 156 -19.99 24.06 -1.70
C LYS A 156 -20.23 22.55 -1.79
N TYR A 157 -19.16 21.76 -1.73
CA TYR A 157 -19.21 20.29 -1.78
C TYR A 157 -19.06 19.66 -0.40
N MET A 158 -18.93 20.47 0.65
CA MET A 158 -18.78 19.99 2.01
C MET A 158 -20.15 19.57 2.55
N THR A 159 -20.28 18.31 2.95
CA THR A 159 -21.50 17.75 3.54
C THR A 159 -21.36 17.52 5.05
N ARG A 160 -20.12 17.38 5.53
CA ARG A 160 -19.78 17.18 6.95
C ARG A 160 -18.66 18.11 7.34
N LEU A 161 -18.44 18.28 8.65
CA LEU A 161 -17.31 19.05 9.17
C LEU A 161 -15.96 18.49 8.68
N PRO A 162 -14.96 19.36 8.44
CA PRO A 162 -13.61 18.92 8.08
C PRO A 162 -12.95 18.23 9.26
N ASP A 163 -12.13 17.22 8.97
CA ASP A 163 -11.38 16.47 9.97
C ASP A 163 -10.06 17.17 10.33
N ILE A 164 -9.49 17.93 9.39
CA ILE A 164 -8.24 18.71 9.55
C ILE A 164 -8.39 20.04 8.82
N VAL A 165 -7.93 21.12 9.44
CA VAL A 165 -7.92 22.47 8.85
C VAL A 165 -6.50 22.98 8.69
N ILE A 166 -6.18 23.46 7.50
CA ILE A 166 -4.90 24.10 7.17
C ILE A 166 -5.15 25.61 7.06
N ILE A 167 -4.46 26.42 7.87
CA ILE A 167 -4.67 27.87 7.94
C ILE A 167 -3.40 28.60 7.50
N VAL A 168 -3.57 29.60 6.63
CA VAL A 168 -2.51 30.52 6.20
C VAL A 168 -2.76 31.87 6.86
N ASP A 169 -1.76 32.37 7.59
CA ASP A 169 -1.82 33.60 8.40
C ASP A 169 -2.79 33.48 9.59
N GLN A 170 -2.23 33.20 10.76
CA GLN A 170 -2.97 33.00 12.00
C GLN A 170 -3.61 34.29 12.53
N GLN A 171 -3.01 35.45 12.26
CA GLN A 171 -3.48 36.74 12.79
C GLN A 171 -4.76 37.17 12.08
N GLU A 172 -4.79 37.08 10.75
CA GLU A 172 -5.98 37.39 9.95
C GLU A 172 -7.10 36.37 10.19
N GLU A 173 -6.76 35.10 10.38
CA GLU A 173 -7.72 33.98 10.51
C GLU A 173 -7.98 33.52 11.95
N TYR A 174 -7.77 34.39 12.94
CA TYR A 174 -7.93 34.04 14.36
C TYR A 174 -9.31 33.46 14.69
N THR A 175 -10.36 33.94 14.01
CA THR A 175 -11.73 33.42 14.22
C THR A 175 -11.86 31.97 13.75
N ALA A 176 -11.28 31.61 12.61
CA ALA A 176 -11.28 30.25 12.09
C ALA A 176 -10.54 29.30 13.05
N LEU A 177 -9.37 29.74 13.54
CA LEU A 177 -8.58 28.99 14.51
C LEU A 177 -9.36 28.73 15.80
N ARG A 178 -10.00 29.76 16.36
CA ARG A 178 -10.80 29.65 17.59
C ARG A 178 -11.98 28.70 17.44
N GLU A 179 -12.64 28.71 16.29
CA GLU A 179 -13.71 27.75 15.99
C GLU A 179 -13.18 26.31 15.92
N CYS A 180 -12.01 26.09 15.32
CA CYS A 180 -11.38 24.76 15.27
C CYS A 180 -11.02 24.25 16.68
N ILE A 181 -10.41 25.09 17.51
CA ILE A 181 -10.06 24.76 18.91
C ILE A 181 -11.33 24.38 19.70
N THR A 182 -12.41 25.15 19.55
CA THR A 182 -13.67 24.90 20.26
C THR A 182 -14.29 23.54 19.88
N LEU A 183 -14.12 23.12 18.64
CA LEU A 183 -14.64 21.84 18.13
C LEU A 183 -13.65 20.67 18.28
N GLY A 184 -12.42 20.93 18.75
CA GLY A 184 -11.36 19.92 18.82
C GLY A 184 -10.89 19.42 17.45
N ILE A 185 -10.98 20.26 16.41
CA ILE A 185 -10.51 19.92 15.06
C ILE A 185 -9.01 20.23 14.98
N PRO A 186 -8.14 19.27 14.64
CA PRO A 186 -6.71 19.49 14.48
C PRO A 186 -6.38 20.55 13.41
N THR A 187 -5.44 21.43 13.75
CA THR A 187 -5.05 22.59 12.95
C THR A 187 -3.58 22.57 12.57
N ILE A 188 -3.31 22.84 11.29
CA ILE A 188 -1.96 23.05 10.76
C ILE A 188 -1.87 24.50 10.31
N CYS A 189 -1.03 25.31 10.95
CA CYS A 189 -0.97 26.74 10.71
C CYS A 189 0.39 27.16 10.14
N LEU A 190 0.36 27.97 9.07
CA LEU A 190 1.50 28.75 8.64
C LEU A 190 1.62 29.97 9.56
N ILE A 191 2.70 30.05 10.33
CA ILE A 191 2.89 31.09 11.34
C ILE A 191 4.13 31.95 11.03
N ASP A 192 3.97 33.26 11.12
CA ASP A 192 5.08 34.21 11.06
C ASP A 192 5.45 34.67 12.50
N THR A 193 6.53 35.42 12.63
CA THR A 193 7.12 35.94 13.86
C THR A 193 6.19 36.79 14.73
N ASN A 194 5.08 37.29 14.22
CA ASN A 194 4.03 38.03 14.95
C ASN A 194 2.92 37.13 15.52
N CYS A 195 2.94 35.83 15.22
CA CYS A 195 1.91 34.87 15.60
C CYS A 195 2.23 34.14 16.92
N ASP A 196 1.24 33.47 17.52
CA ASP A 196 1.43 32.66 18.74
C ASP A 196 1.48 31.16 18.37
N PRO A 197 2.64 30.49 18.53
CA PRO A 197 2.80 29.10 18.09
C PRO A 197 1.97 28.10 18.90
N ASP A 198 1.48 28.47 20.09
CA ASP A 198 0.78 27.57 21.01
C ASP A 198 -0.71 27.35 20.66
N LEU A 199 -1.27 28.15 19.75
CA LEU A 199 -2.70 28.07 19.41
C LEU A 199 -3.02 27.02 18.33
N ALA A 200 -2.02 26.49 17.63
CA ALA A 200 -2.20 25.48 16.60
C ALA A 200 -1.48 24.18 16.97
N ASP A 201 -2.03 23.05 16.54
CA ASP A 201 -1.46 21.73 16.88
C ASP A 201 -0.11 21.51 16.17
N ILE A 202 -0.02 21.90 14.90
CA ILE A 202 1.24 21.92 14.16
C ILE A 202 1.44 23.31 13.57
N SER A 203 2.47 23.98 14.08
CA SER A 203 2.86 25.34 13.69
C SER A 203 4.07 25.29 12.76
N ILE A 204 3.92 25.72 11.51
CA ILE A 204 4.98 25.77 10.50
C ILE A 204 5.52 27.22 10.41
N PRO A 205 6.72 27.53 10.94
CA PRO A 205 7.30 28.86 10.90
C PRO A 205 7.69 29.26 9.48
N ALA A 206 7.00 30.23 8.90
CA ALA A 206 7.22 30.64 7.51
C ALA A 206 6.67 32.04 7.24
N ASN A 207 7.22 32.67 6.21
CA ASN A 207 6.77 33.97 5.72
C ASN A 207 5.35 33.87 5.13
N ASP A 208 4.39 34.59 5.71
CA ASP A 208 3.00 34.68 5.23
C ASP A 208 2.76 35.89 4.28
N ASP A 209 3.78 36.70 4.06
CA ASP A 209 3.74 37.93 3.29
C ASP A 209 4.31 37.77 1.88
N ALA A 210 5.06 36.70 1.62
CA ALA A 210 5.60 36.38 0.31
C ALA A 210 4.75 35.32 -0.40
N ILE A 211 4.26 35.64 -1.60
CA ILE A 211 3.48 34.69 -2.44
C ILE A 211 4.29 33.43 -2.74
N ALA A 212 5.61 33.58 -2.99
CA ALA A 212 6.51 32.46 -3.26
C ALA A 212 6.60 31.49 -2.07
N SER A 213 6.76 32.02 -0.84
CA SER A 213 6.77 31.25 0.40
C SER A 213 5.46 30.49 0.62
N ILE A 214 4.32 31.20 0.60
CA ILE A 214 2.99 30.58 0.78
C ILE A 214 2.77 29.47 -0.25
N ARG A 215 3.09 29.74 -1.52
CA ARG A 215 2.94 28.77 -2.61
C ARG A 215 3.83 27.55 -2.41
N LEU A 216 5.08 27.74 -1.98
CA LEU A 216 6.01 26.63 -1.73
C LEU A 216 5.47 25.71 -0.63
N ILE A 217 5.10 26.26 0.53
CA ILE A 217 4.60 25.47 1.67
C ILE A 217 3.30 24.76 1.30
N LEU A 218 2.32 25.48 0.73
CA LEU A 218 1.06 24.87 0.32
C LEU A 218 1.26 23.76 -0.73
N ASN A 219 2.18 23.95 -1.68
CA ASN A 219 2.46 22.92 -2.68
C ASN A 219 3.01 21.65 -2.05
N LYS A 220 3.91 21.73 -1.06
CA LYS A 220 4.45 20.54 -0.38
C LYS A 220 3.34 19.81 0.40
N LEU A 221 2.47 20.55 1.11
CA LEU A 221 1.32 19.97 1.82
C LEU A 221 0.31 19.30 0.86
N VAL A 222 -0.02 19.95 -0.26
CA VAL A 222 -0.90 19.40 -1.30
C VAL A 222 -0.30 18.15 -1.93
N VAL A 223 1.02 18.13 -2.19
CA VAL A 223 1.70 16.94 -2.72
C VAL A 223 1.55 15.76 -1.75
N ALA A 224 1.62 15.98 -0.43
CA ALA A 224 1.39 14.95 0.56
C ALA A 224 -0.05 14.40 0.54
N ILE A 225 -1.05 15.28 0.40
CA ILE A 225 -2.46 14.85 0.27
C ILE A 225 -2.67 14.07 -1.04
N CYS A 226 -2.14 14.57 -2.16
CA CYS A 226 -2.29 13.92 -3.46
C CYS A 226 -1.58 12.57 -3.53
N SER A 227 -0.37 12.45 -2.96
CA SER A 227 0.37 11.18 -2.95
C SER A 227 -0.37 10.12 -2.14
N ALA A 228 -0.98 10.48 -1.02
CA ALA A 228 -1.83 9.58 -0.25
C ALA A 228 -3.05 9.13 -1.05
N LEU A 229 -3.75 10.04 -1.74
CA LEU A 229 -4.91 9.69 -2.57
C LEU A 229 -4.54 8.74 -3.73
N ILE A 230 -3.34 8.88 -4.30
CA ILE A 230 -2.83 7.97 -5.33
C ILE A 230 -2.45 6.62 -4.71
N ALA A 231 -1.75 6.61 -3.56
CA ALA A 231 -1.39 5.39 -2.86
C ALA A 231 -2.62 4.58 -2.42
N VAL A 232 -3.67 5.26 -1.96
CA VAL A 232 -4.93 4.64 -1.51
C VAL A 232 -5.85 4.23 -2.67
N ARG A 233 -5.59 4.67 -3.90
CA ARG A 233 -6.20 4.03 -5.09
C ARG A 233 -5.73 2.59 -5.32
N ASN A 234 -4.70 2.14 -4.60
CA ASN A 234 -4.22 0.75 -4.59
C ASN A 234 -4.19 0.18 -3.15
N PRO A 235 -5.32 -0.04 -2.47
CA PRO A 235 -5.30 -0.55 -1.12
C PRO A 235 -5.56 -2.08 -1.10
N GLN A 236 -4.53 -2.86 -0.83
CA GLN A 236 -4.69 -4.09 -0.04
C GLN A 236 -3.63 -4.06 1.07
N THR A 237 -4.03 -3.55 2.23
CA THR A 237 -3.20 -3.50 3.46
C THR A 237 -3.85 -4.20 4.64
N ILE A 238 -4.93 -4.96 4.40
CA ILE A 238 -5.47 -5.93 5.35
C ILE A 238 -5.22 -7.28 4.70
N PRO A 239 -4.30 -8.11 5.23
CA PRO A 239 -4.10 -9.43 4.67
C PRO A 239 -5.38 -10.23 4.89
N THR A 240 -6.01 -10.59 3.78
CA THR A 240 -7.18 -11.47 3.78
C THR A 240 -6.78 -12.82 4.38
N ALA A 241 -7.70 -13.55 5.02
CA ALA A 241 -7.38 -14.85 5.62
C ALA A 241 -6.63 -15.82 4.67
N GLY A 242 -6.94 -15.76 3.37
CA GLY A 242 -6.20 -16.49 2.33
C GLY A 242 -4.76 -16.01 2.12
N GLN A 243 -4.48 -14.71 2.21
CA GLN A 243 -3.12 -14.16 2.07
C GLN A 243 -2.22 -14.60 3.23
N ASN A 244 -2.72 -14.58 4.48
CA ASN A 244 -1.97 -15.12 5.62
C ASN A 244 -1.65 -16.60 5.46
N PHE A 245 -2.60 -17.39 4.95
CA PHE A 245 -2.38 -18.80 4.66
C PHE A 245 -1.31 -19.01 3.57
N PHE A 246 -1.40 -18.26 2.47
CA PHE A 246 -0.39 -18.33 1.40
C PHE A 246 0.99 -17.86 1.86
N GLU A 247 1.06 -16.82 2.69
CA GLU A 247 2.31 -16.33 3.26
C GLU A 247 2.95 -17.37 4.19
N TYR A 248 2.16 -18.02 5.04
CA TYR A 248 2.61 -19.14 5.87
C TYR A 248 3.16 -20.31 5.03
N VAL A 249 2.45 -20.68 3.96
CA VAL A 249 2.89 -21.76 3.05
C VAL A 249 4.17 -21.37 2.31
N LEU A 250 4.30 -20.13 1.85
CA LEU A 250 5.50 -19.63 1.19
C LEU A 250 6.70 -19.51 2.13
N GLU A 251 6.46 -19.10 3.38
CA GLU A 251 7.49 -19.03 4.43
C GLU A 251 7.99 -20.44 4.77
N PHE A 252 7.08 -21.42 4.90
CA PHE A 252 7.44 -22.82 5.09
C PHE A 252 8.30 -23.37 3.93
N ILE A 253 7.90 -23.13 2.68
CA ILE A 253 8.68 -23.55 1.50
C ILE A 253 10.04 -22.86 1.46
N ARG A 254 10.09 -21.59 1.86
CA ARG A 254 11.32 -20.80 1.94
C ARG A 254 12.26 -21.38 3.00
N ASP A 255 11.76 -21.76 4.16
CA ASP A 255 12.56 -22.36 5.23
C ASP A 255 13.10 -23.74 4.85
N VAL A 256 12.28 -24.57 4.19
CA VAL A 256 12.73 -25.85 3.63
C VAL A 256 13.85 -25.61 2.60
N SER A 257 13.65 -24.68 1.68
CA SER A 257 14.64 -24.37 0.63
C SER A 257 15.95 -23.84 1.24
N LYS A 258 15.85 -22.95 2.22
CA LYS A 258 17.01 -22.36 2.93
C LYS A 258 17.79 -23.42 3.71
N THR A 259 17.10 -24.34 4.38
CA THR A 259 17.73 -25.40 5.18
C THR A 259 18.45 -26.43 4.32
N GLN A 260 17.92 -26.72 3.12
CA GLN A 260 18.45 -27.77 2.25
C GLN A 260 19.44 -27.27 1.18
N ILE A 261 19.32 -26.03 0.69
CA ILE A 261 20.17 -25.49 -0.39
C ILE A 261 21.28 -24.56 0.14
N GLY A 262 21.15 -24.00 1.35
CA GLY A 262 22.13 -23.07 1.92
C GLY A 262 21.87 -21.61 1.52
N GLU A 263 22.90 -20.76 1.46
CA GLU A 263 22.75 -19.30 1.31
C GLU A 263 22.11 -18.84 -0.02
N GLU A 264 22.16 -19.67 -1.07
CA GLU A 264 21.67 -19.34 -2.42
C GLU A 264 20.33 -20.00 -2.78
N TYR A 265 19.48 -20.22 -1.78
CA TYR A 265 18.15 -20.83 -1.97
C TYR A 265 17.17 -19.96 -2.77
N GLY A 266 17.39 -18.63 -2.84
CA GLY A 266 16.42 -17.64 -3.34
C GLY A 266 15.81 -17.94 -4.71
N PRO A 267 16.61 -18.19 -5.78
CA PRO A 267 16.11 -18.50 -7.12
C PRO A 267 15.34 -19.83 -7.22
N TRP A 268 15.56 -20.76 -6.29
CA TRP A 268 14.97 -22.10 -6.29
C TRP A 268 13.64 -22.19 -5.55
N VAL A 269 13.30 -21.20 -4.72
CA VAL A 269 12.04 -21.16 -3.97
C VAL A 269 10.80 -21.27 -4.87
N PRO A 270 10.68 -20.55 -6.01
CA PRO A 270 9.51 -20.68 -6.88
C PRO A 270 9.39 -22.09 -7.48
N PHE A 271 10.50 -22.74 -7.79
CA PHE A 271 10.55 -24.08 -8.37
C PHE A 271 10.10 -25.15 -7.37
N ILE A 272 10.73 -25.17 -6.19
CA ILE A 272 10.37 -26.12 -5.11
C ILE A 272 8.93 -25.87 -4.66
N GLY A 273 8.52 -24.60 -4.57
CA GLY A 273 7.18 -24.23 -4.14
C GLY A 273 6.09 -24.64 -5.11
N THR A 274 6.32 -24.46 -6.42
CA THR A 274 5.40 -24.91 -7.46
C THR A 274 5.32 -26.43 -7.51
N MET A 275 6.43 -27.15 -7.31
CA MET A 275 6.40 -28.61 -7.23
C MET A 275 5.68 -29.14 -6.01
N PHE A 276 5.97 -28.59 -4.83
CA PHE A 276 5.28 -28.93 -3.59
C PHE A 276 3.78 -28.69 -3.72
N LEU A 277 3.36 -27.50 -4.16
CA LEU A 277 1.95 -27.16 -4.32
C LEU A 277 1.26 -28.01 -5.38
N PHE A 278 1.92 -28.26 -6.51
CA PHE A 278 1.37 -29.10 -7.57
C PHE A 278 1.13 -30.53 -7.09
N ILE A 279 2.11 -31.16 -6.44
CA ILE A 279 2.00 -32.53 -5.93
C ILE A 279 0.97 -32.58 -4.80
N PHE A 280 1.01 -31.62 -3.86
CA PHE A 280 0.08 -31.56 -2.74
C PHE A 280 -1.37 -31.41 -3.21
N VAL A 281 -1.66 -30.45 -4.09
CA VAL A 281 -3.01 -30.21 -4.61
C VAL A 281 -3.48 -31.37 -5.49
N SER A 282 -2.60 -31.96 -6.31
CA SER A 282 -2.96 -33.10 -7.16
C SER A 282 -3.24 -34.36 -6.36
N ASN A 283 -2.47 -34.62 -5.30
CA ASN A 283 -2.71 -35.77 -4.43
C ASN A 283 -3.99 -35.60 -3.61
N TRP A 284 -4.23 -34.39 -3.11
CA TRP A 284 -5.45 -34.08 -2.35
C TRP A 284 -6.70 -34.10 -3.22
N SER A 285 -6.64 -33.62 -4.47
CA SER A 285 -7.79 -33.64 -5.39
C SER A 285 -8.21 -35.05 -5.79
N GLY A 286 -7.26 -36.00 -5.80
CA GLY A 286 -7.50 -37.42 -6.00
C GLY A 286 -8.13 -38.14 -4.81
N ALA A 287 -7.67 -37.81 -3.59
CA ALA A 287 -8.07 -38.53 -2.38
C ALA A 287 -9.35 -37.96 -1.71
N LEU A 288 -9.70 -36.68 -1.89
CA LEU A 288 -10.89 -36.06 -1.29
C LEU A 288 -12.19 -36.31 -2.06
N LEU A 289 -12.09 -36.65 -3.35
CA LEU A 289 -13.24 -36.79 -4.24
C LEU A 289 -13.22 -38.19 -4.85
N PRO A 290 -14.16 -39.09 -4.50
CA PRO A 290 -14.34 -40.33 -5.23
C PRO A 290 -15.00 -40.01 -6.58
N TRP A 291 -14.22 -39.51 -7.55
CA TRP A 291 -14.68 -39.15 -8.89
C TRP A 291 -15.33 -40.32 -9.66
N LYS A 292 -15.23 -41.56 -9.13
CA LYS A 292 -15.90 -42.76 -9.66
C LYS A 292 -17.42 -42.83 -9.44
N ILE A 293 -18.02 -41.92 -8.67
CA ILE A 293 -19.49 -41.89 -8.45
C ILE A 293 -20.21 -41.14 -9.61
N ILE A 294 -19.49 -40.40 -10.46
CA ILE A 294 -20.04 -39.70 -11.63
C ILE A 294 -19.44 -40.32 -12.89
N GLN A 295 -20.18 -41.20 -13.58
CA GLN A 295 -19.78 -41.74 -14.88
C GLN A 295 -19.81 -40.62 -15.94
N LEU A 296 -18.64 -40.21 -16.44
CA LEU A 296 -18.53 -39.40 -17.65
C LEU A 296 -18.28 -40.32 -18.87
N PRO A 297 -18.84 -40.00 -20.05
CA PRO A 297 -18.83 -40.93 -21.18
C PRO A 297 -17.45 -41.24 -21.75
N HIS A 298 -16.43 -40.41 -21.53
CA HIS A 298 -15.09 -40.58 -22.10
C HIS A 298 -14.00 -40.18 -21.07
N GLY A 299 -13.47 -41.16 -20.32
CA GLY A 299 -12.24 -41.03 -19.54
C GLY A 299 -12.42 -41.04 -18.01
N GLU A 300 -11.58 -41.81 -17.31
CA GLU A 300 -11.49 -41.81 -15.85
C GLU A 300 -10.83 -40.52 -15.39
N LEU A 301 -11.52 -39.71 -14.56
CA LEU A 301 -10.91 -38.58 -13.87
C LEU A 301 -10.17 -39.10 -12.63
N ALA A 302 -8.96 -39.62 -12.85
CA ALA A 302 -8.02 -39.91 -11.78
C ALA A 302 -7.25 -38.63 -11.38
N ALA A 303 -6.58 -38.67 -10.23
CA ALA A 303 -5.64 -37.62 -9.86
C ALA A 303 -4.62 -37.42 -10.99
N PRO A 304 -4.24 -36.18 -11.36
CA PRO A 304 -3.23 -35.96 -12.39
C PRO A 304 -1.92 -36.70 -12.11
N THR A 305 -1.60 -36.97 -10.85
CA THR A 305 -0.42 -37.72 -10.39
C THR A 305 -0.54 -39.24 -10.46
N ASN A 306 -1.73 -39.78 -10.77
CA ASN A 306 -1.93 -41.21 -11.06
C ASN A 306 -1.52 -41.55 -12.51
N ASP A 307 -1.40 -40.56 -13.39
CA ASP A 307 -0.86 -40.78 -14.73
C ASP A 307 0.67 -40.96 -14.68
N ILE A 308 1.16 -42.05 -15.29
CA ILE A 308 2.60 -42.31 -15.40
C ILE A 308 3.35 -41.18 -16.12
N ASN A 309 2.66 -40.48 -17.03
CA ASN A 309 3.25 -39.40 -17.81
C ASN A 309 3.57 -38.17 -16.96
N THR A 310 2.74 -37.84 -15.97
CA THR A 310 2.95 -36.65 -15.12
C THR A 310 4.04 -36.92 -14.09
N THR A 311 4.09 -38.11 -13.52
CA THR A 311 5.12 -38.51 -12.55
C THR A 311 6.50 -38.64 -13.18
N VAL A 312 6.57 -39.18 -14.40
CA VAL A 312 7.80 -39.19 -15.21
C VAL A 312 8.19 -37.76 -15.62
N ALA A 313 7.24 -36.89 -15.98
CA ALA A 313 7.54 -35.49 -16.29
C ALA A 313 8.11 -34.72 -15.09
N LEU A 314 7.56 -34.93 -13.89
CA LEU A 314 8.09 -34.35 -12.64
C LEU A 314 9.51 -34.86 -12.32
N ALA A 315 9.75 -36.16 -12.52
CA ALA A 315 11.07 -36.77 -12.35
C ALA A 315 12.11 -36.17 -13.31
N LEU A 316 11.74 -36.03 -14.59
CA LEU A 316 12.61 -35.48 -15.61
C LEU A 316 12.88 -34.00 -15.35
N LEU A 317 11.86 -33.24 -14.96
CA LEU A 317 11.95 -31.82 -14.65
C LEU A 317 12.85 -31.57 -13.42
N THR A 318 12.73 -32.38 -12.37
CA THR A 318 13.63 -32.32 -11.19
C THR A 318 15.06 -32.72 -11.54
N SER A 319 15.25 -33.73 -12.40
CA SER A 319 16.59 -34.09 -12.90
C SER A 319 17.23 -32.99 -13.74
N VAL A 320 16.48 -32.37 -14.66
CA VAL A 320 16.95 -31.22 -15.45
C VAL A 320 17.29 -30.03 -14.56
N ALA A 321 16.48 -29.75 -13.54
CA ALA A 321 16.76 -28.70 -12.56
C ALA A 321 18.04 -28.97 -11.76
N TYR A 322 18.29 -30.21 -11.36
CA TYR A 322 19.53 -30.64 -10.72
C TYR A 322 20.75 -30.37 -11.61
N PHE A 323 20.72 -30.79 -12.88
CA PHE A 323 21.82 -30.52 -13.82
C PHE A 323 21.99 -29.03 -14.10
N TYR A 324 20.88 -28.28 -14.23
CA TYR A 324 20.91 -26.83 -14.44
C TYR A 324 21.53 -26.11 -13.24
N ALA A 325 21.21 -26.52 -12.01
CA ALA A 325 21.80 -25.96 -10.79
C ALA A 325 23.32 -26.15 -10.75
N GLY A 326 23.78 -27.37 -11.02
CA GLY A 326 25.21 -27.68 -11.10
C GLY A 326 25.94 -26.88 -12.18
N LEU A 327 25.34 -26.77 -13.38
CA LEU A 327 25.89 -26.01 -14.51
C LEU A 327 25.89 -24.50 -14.28
N SER A 328 24.82 -23.95 -13.69
CA SER A 328 24.66 -22.51 -13.47
C SER A 328 25.72 -21.97 -12.49
N LYS A 329 26.10 -22.77 -11.49
CA LYS A 329 27.08 -22.37 -10.47
C LYS A 329 28.54 -22.63 -10.84
N LYS A 330 28.84 -23.79 -11.45
CA LYS A 330 30.22 -24.24 -11.72
C LYS A 330 30.63 -24.12 -13.19
N GLY A 331 29.72 -23.68 -14.07
CA GLY A 331 29.98 -23.52 -15.50
C GLY A 331 30.46 -24.82 -16.17
N LEU A 332 31.33 -24.71 -17.17
CA LEU A 332 31.93 -25.88 -17.85
C LEU A 332 32.81 -26.74 -16.91
N GLY A 333 33.18 -26.24 -15.73
CA GLY A 333 33.88 -26.98 -14.68
C GLY A 333 33.01 -28.02 -13.97
N TYR A 334 31.68 -27.93 -14.09
CA TYR A 334 30.75 -28.96 -13.60
C TYR A 334 31.03 -30.33 -14.25
N PHE A 335 31.42 -30.35 -15.52
CA PHE A 335 31.74 -31.61 -16.21
C PHE A 335 33.08 -32.21 -15.81
N SER A 336 33.97 -31.42 -15.19
CA SER A 336 35.22 -31.92 -14.63
C SER A 336 34.98 -32.93 -13.50
N LYS A 337 33.83 -32.84 -12.81
CA LYS A 337 33.37 -33.79 -11.76
C LYS A 337 33.19 -35.23 -12.31
N TYR A 338 32.88 -35.37 -13.59
CA TYR A 338 32.68 -36.68 -14.21
C TYR A 338 33.98 -37.32 -14.72
N ILE A 339 35.08 -36.55 -14.75
CA ILE A 339 36.33 -36.94 -15.44
C ILE A 339 37.44 -37.34 -14.46
N GLN A 340 37.36 -36.98 -13.17
CA GLN A 340 38.35 -37.34 -12.14
C GLN A 340 37.75 -38.35 -11.13
N PRO A 341 38.40 -39.48 -10.78
CA PRO A 341 39.77 -39.92 -11.10
C PRO A 341 39.88 -40.95 -12.25
N THR A 342 38.78 -41.47 -12.80
CA THR A 342 38.80 -42.39 -13.97
C THR A 342 37.59 -42.19 -14.91
N PRO A 343 37.79 -42.08 -16.24
CA PRO A 343 36.70 -41.88 -17.22
C PRO A 343 35.71 -43.05 -17.37
N ILE A 344 36.01 -44.22 -16.80
CA ILE A 344 35.17 -45.43 -16.89
C ILE A 344 33.91 -45.33 -16.00
N LEU A 345 33.95 -44.54 -14.92
CA LEU A 345 32.82 -44.31 -14.01
C LEU A 345 31.83 -43.25 -14.50
N LEU A 346 32.15 -42.54 -15.58
CA LEU A 346 31.33 -41.45 -16.12
C LEU A 346 29.88 -41.87 -16.46
N PRO A 347 29.63 -43.01 -17.14
CA PRO A 347 28.25 -43.44 -17.41
C PRO A 347 27.49 -43.81 -16.13
N ILE A 348 28.19 -44.34 -15.13
CA ILE A 348 27.60 -44.81 -13.86
C ILE A 348 27.22 -43.62 -12.99
N ASN A 349 28.08 -42.60 -12.84
CA ASN A 349 27.80 -41.42 -12.02
C ASN A 349 26.68 -40.55 -12.61
N ILE A 350 26.63 -40.41 -13.95
CA ILE A 350 25.52 -39.70 -14.63
C ILE A 350 24.22 -40.47 -14.43
N LEU A 351 24.27 -41.80 -14.54
CA LEU A 351 23.10 -42.65 -14.30
C LEU A 351 22.68 -42.57 -12.82
N GLU A 352 23.60 -42.57 -11.87
CA GLU A 352 23.31 -42.45 -10.43
C GLU A 352 22.60 -41.12 -10.12
N ASP A 353 23.13 -40.00 -10.60
CA ASP A 353 22.53 -38.67 -10.42
C ASP A 353 21.16 -38.52 -11.10
N PHE A 354 20.93 -39.25 -12.20
CA PHE A 354 19.61 -39.33 -12.84
C PHE A 354 18.63 -40.25 -12.08
N THR A 355 19.13 -41.35 -11.51
CA THR A 355 18.30 -42.35 -10.82
C THR A 355 17.80 -41.89 -9.45
N LYS A 356 18.49 -40.97 -8.76
CA LYS A 356 18.09 -40.44 -7.45
C LYS A 356 16.71 -39.73 -7.48
N PRO A 357 16.49 -38.67 -8.31
CA PRO A 357 15.17 -38.07 -8.47
C PRO A 357 14.12 -39.03 -9.05
N LEU A 358 14.54 -39.87 -10.00
CA LEU A 358 13.65 -40.82 -10.68
C LEU A 358 13.08 -41.87 -9.71
N SER A 359 13.91 -42.44 -8.84
CA SER A 359 13.52 -43.42 -7.82
C SER A 359 12.51 -42.83 -6.82
N LEU A 360 12.67 -41.56 -6.46
CA LEU A 360 11.74 -40.87 -5.55
C LEU A 360 10.40 -40.56 -6.20
N SER A 361 10.40 -40.16 -7.48
CA SER A 361 9.15 -40.01 -8.24
C SER A 361 8.42 -41.36 -8.39
N PHE A 362 9.14 -42.45 -8.64
CA PHE A 362 8.53 -43.79 -8.67
C PHE A 362 8.01 -44.24 -7.29
N ARG A 363 8.70 -43.88 -6.21
CA ARG A 363 8.22 -44.12 -4.84
C ARG A 363 6.95 -43.33 -4.54
N LEU A 364 6.90 -42.06 -4.97
CA LEU A 364 5.73 -41.21 -4.81
C LEU A 364 4.53 -41.77 -5.60
N PHE A 365 4.77 -42.17 -6.85
CA PHE A 365 3.79 -42.81 -7.73
C PHE A 365 3.25 -44.13 -7.15
N GLY A 366 4.15 -45.02 -6.71
CA GLY A 366 3.77 -46.31 -6.14
C GLY A 366 2.89 -46.17 -4.89
N ASN A 367 3.16 -45.19 -4.05
CA ASN A 367 2.35 -44.91 -2.87
C ASN A 367 0.99 -44.28 -3.21
N ILE A 368 0.92 -43.36 -4.19
CA ILE A 368 -0.35 -42.76 -4.64
C ILE A 368 -1.25 -43.83 -5.26
N LEU A 369 -0.68 -44.69 -6.11
CA LEU A 369 -1.40 -45.79 -6.76
C LEU A 369 -1.85 -46.85 -5.73
N ALA A 370 -0.99 -47.18 -4.76
CA ALA A 370 -1.33 -48.11 -3.68
C ALA A 370 -2.48 -47.56 -2.80
N ASP A 371 -2.42 -46.29 -2.39
CA ASP A 371 -3.47 -45.66 -1.60
C ASP A 371 -4.80 -45.63 -2.36
N GLU A 372 -4.79 -45.30 -3.66
CA GLU A 372 -5.99 -45.32 -4.49
C GLU A 372 -6.57 -46.73 -4.66
N LEU A 373 -5.73 -47.74 -4.89
CA LEU A 373 -6.14 -49.14 -5.02
C LEU A 373 -6.72 -49.67 -3.71
N VAL A 374 -6.11 -49.34 -2.56
CA VAL A 374 -6.60 -49.72 -1.23
C VAL A 374 -7.97 -49.10 -0.97
N VAL A 375 -8.16 -47.82 -1.29
CA VAL A 375 -9.47 -47.15 -1.14
C VAL A 375 -10.52 -47.83 -2.03
N VAL A 376 -10.20 -48.14 -3.30
CA VAL A 376 -11.12 -48.83 -4.21
C VAL A 376 -11.50 -50.23 -3.71
N VAL A 377 -10.54 -51.02 -3.23
CA VAL A 377 -10.77 -52.37 -2.70
C VAL A 377 -11.60 -52.32 -1.41
N LEU A 378 -11.28 -51.41 -0.48
CA LEU A 378 -12.00 -51.27 0.79
C LEU A 378 -13.44 -50.78 0.61
N VAL A 379 -13.66 -49.83 -0.31
CA VAL A 379 -15.01 -49.33 -0.65
C VAL A 379 -15.84 -50.44 -1.33
N SER A 380 -15.21 -51.35 -2.07
CA SER A 380 -15.87 -52.51 -2.69
C SER A 380 -16.22 -53.62 -1.69
N LEU A 381 -15.43 -53.77 -0.62
CA LEU A 381 -15.53 -54.92 0.30
C LEU A 381 -16.32 -54.64 1.58
N VAL A 382 -16.42 -53.38 2.05
CA VAL A 382 -17.00 -53.03 3.36
C VAL A 382 -18.01 -51.87 3.23
N PRO A 383 -19.17 -51.90 3.94
CA PRO A 383 -20.10 -50.78 3.95
C PRO A 383 -19.45 -49.46 4.41
N SER A 384 -19.91 -48.33 3.83
CA SER A 384 -19.29 -47.00 3.76
C SER A 384 -18.81 -46.30 5.04
N VAL A 385 -18.90 -46.92 6.22
CA VAL A 385 -18.51 -46.30 7.50
C VAL A 385 -17.03 -46.53 7.85
N VAL A 386 -16.42 -47.65 7.41
CA VAL A 386 -15.00 -47.98 7.63
C VAL A 386 -14.00 -47.25 6.71
N PRO A 387 -14.33 -46.86 5.46
CA PRO A 387 -13.37 -46.19 4.56
C PRO A 387 -12.96 -44.76 4.95
N ILE A 388 -13.74 -44.03 5.75
CA ILE A 388 -13.50 -42.59 6.01
C ILE A 388 -12.22 -42.35 6.83
N PRO A 389 -11.96 -43.06 7.95
CA PRO A 389 -10.70 -42.91 8.68
C PRO A 389 -9.47 -43.33 7.87
N VAL A 390 -9.61 -44.35 7.01
CA VAL A 390 -8.51 -44.83 6.14
C VAL A 390 -8.18 -43.79 5.07
N MET A 391 -9.20 -43.15 4.49
CA MET A 391 -9.02 -42.07 3.51
C MET A 391 -8.36 -40.84 4.14
N PHE A 392 -8.71 -40.50 5.39
CA PHE A 392 -8.03 -39.42 6.12
C PHE A 392 -6.56 -39.74 6.41
N LEU A 393 -6.26 -41.01 6.75
CA LEU A 393 -4.89 -41.48 6.91
C LEU A 393 -4.11 -41.40 5.59
N GLY A 394 -4.73 -41.76 4.45
CA GLY A 394 -4.17 -41.60 3.10
C GLY A 394 -3.91 -40.14 2.69
N LEU A 395 -4.80 -39.22 3.09
CA LEU A 395 -4.60 -37.77 2.89
C LEU A 395 -3.41 -37.23 3.68
N PHE A 396 -3.21 -37.76 4.90
CA PHE A 396 -2.09 -37.37 5.75
C PHE A 396 -0.76 -37.94 5.22
N THR A 397 -0.72 -39.22 4.83
CA THR A 397 0.47 -39.86 4.24
C THR A 397 0.88 -39.18 2.92
N SER A 398 -0.08 -38.85 2.05
CA SER A 398 0.20 -38.17 0.78
C SER A 398 0.72 -36.74 0.95
N GLY A 399 0.27 -36.02 1.99
CA GLY A 399 0.83 -34.71 2.37
C GLY A 399 2.29 -34.80 2.83
N ILE A 400 2.60 -35.77 3.70
CA ILE A 400 3.97 -36.06 4.14
C ILE A 400 4.85 -36.42 2.95
N GLN A 401 4.33 -37.18 2.00
CA GLN A 401 5.08 -37.60 0.83
C GLN A 401 5.42 -36.46 -0.12
N ALA A 402 4.49 -35.52 -0.34
CA ALA A 402 4.74 -34.30 -1.10
C ALA A 402 5.83 -33.46 -0.44
N LEU A 403 5.83 -33.38 0.89
CA LEU A 403 6.87 -32.71 1.67
C LEU A 403 8.23 -33.41 1.52
N ILE A 404 8.30 -34.72 1.74
CA ILE A 404 9.54 -35.50 1.60
C ILE A 404 10.13 -35.33 0.19
N PHE A 405 9.29 -35.37 -0.84
CA PHE A 405 9.73 -35.16 -2.22
C PHE A 405 10.31 -33.76 -2.43
N ALA A 406 9.60 -32.71 -1.99
CA ALA A 406 10.07 -31.34 -2.12
C ALA A 406 11.37 -31.07 -1.34
N THR A 407 11.48 -31.63 -0.12
CA THR A 407 12.69 -31.52 0.72
C THR A 407 13.88 -32.26 0.09
N LEU A 408 13.67 -33.48 -0.43
CA LEU A 408 14.75 -34.22 -1.08
C LEU A 408 15.15 -33.60 -2.42
N ALA A 409 14.19 -33.09 -3.20
CA ALA A 409 14.49 -32.34 -4.43
C ALA A 409 15.32 -31.09 -4.11
N ALA A 410 14.97 -30.35 -3.06
CA ALA A 410 15.76 -29.22 -2.58
C ALA A 410 17.17 -29.65 -2.12
N ALA A 411 17.27 -30.76 -1.39
CA ALA A 411 18.55 -31.31 -0.92
C ALA A 411 19.45 -31.73 -2.07
N TYR A 412 18.94 -32.38 -3.12
CA TYR A 412 19.75 -32.74 -4.29
C TYR A 412 20.18 -31.51 -5.08
N ILE A 413 19.31 -30.51 -5.22
CA ILE A 413 19.68 -29.24 -5.85
C ILE A 413 20.80 -28.58 -5.03
N GLY A 414 20.70 -28.56 -3.71
CA GLY A 414 21.77 -28.10 -2.82
C GLY A 414 23.09 -28.88 -2.96
N GLU A 415 23.01 -30.22 -2.95
CA GLU A 415 24.15 -31.13 -3.13
C GLU A 415 24.89 -30.88 -4.47
N SER A 416 24.12 -30.62 -5.54
CA SER A 416 24.68 -30.28 -6.85
C SER A 416 25.47 -28.96 -6.84
N MET A 417 25.03 -28.00 -6.01
CA MET A 417 25.58 -26.66 -5.92
C MET A 417 26.83 -26.62 -5.04
N GLU A 418 26.81 -27.28 -3.88
CA GLU A 418 27.95 -27.30 -2.96
C GLU A 418 29.07 -28.20 -3.48
N GLY A 419 28.75 -29.35 -4.05
CA GLY A 419 29.73 -30.34 -4.51
C GLY A 419 30.50 -30.96 -3.36
N HIS A 420 30.40 -32.29 -3.29
CA HIS A 420 31.27 -33.09 -2.45
C HIS A 420 32.73 -32.75 -2.72
N HIS A 421 33.42 -32.33 -1.67
CA HIS A 421 34.88 -32.27 -1.61
C HIS A 421 35.50 -33.64 -1.81
#